data_AF-A0A957RAG2-F1
#
_entry.id   AF-A0A957RAG2-F1
#
_cell.length_a   1.000
_cell.length_b   1.000
_cell.length_c   1.000
_cell.angle_alpha   90.00
_cell.angle_beta   90.00
_cell.angle_gamma   90.00
#
_symmetry.space_group_name_H-M   'P 1'
#
loop_
_entity.id
_entity.type
_entity.pdbx_description
1 polymer ?
#
loop_
_entity_poly.entity_id
_entity_poly.type
_entity_poly.pdbx_seq_one_letter_code
_entity_poly.pdbx_strand_id
1 'polypeptide(L)' 'SADIRTQPGNPASSIAAPKPFRSDGTASLLVENEDLAGYAAVVVVLDESGTLLAQMATVVGGTE' A
#
# COMPACT_ATOMS: atom_id res chain seq x y z
N SER A 1 -7.05 -1.87 7.22
CA SER A 1 -6.21 -2.69 6.31
C SER A 1 -5.02 -1.87 5.83
N ALA A 2 -4.05 -2.50 5.17
CA ALA A 2 -2.95 -1.85 4.47
C ALA A 2 -3.11 -2.03 2.95
N ASP A 3 -2.67 -1.04 2.18
CA ASP A 3 -2.72 -0.98 0.70
C ASP A 3 -1.50 -0.18 0.18
N ILE A 4 -1.12 -0.39 -1.09
CA ILE A 4 -0.08 0.40 -1.79
C ILE A 4 -0.72 1.09 -2.98
N ARG A 5 -0.61 2.42 -3.04
CA ARG A 5 -1.24 3.27 -4.05
C ARG A 5 -0.24 4.20 -4.72
N THR A 6 -0.45 4.51 -5.99
CA THR A 6 0.29 5.60 -6.66
C THR A 6 -0.30 6.97 -6.34
N GLN A 7 -1.58 7.02 -5.93
CA GLN A 7 -2.27 8.21 -5.45
C GLN A 7 -3.01 7.88 -4.15
N PRO A 8 -2.55 8.31 -2.96
CA PRO A 8 -3.04 7.78 -1.68
C PRO A 8 -4.56 7.95 -1.47
N GLY A 9 -5.13 9.08 -1.90
CA GLY A 9 -6.56 9.38 -1.81
C GLY A 9 -7.44 8.71 -2.87
N ASN A 10 -6.85 8.04 -3.87
CA ASN A 10 -7.59 7.40 -4.95
C ASN A 10 -7.51 5.87 -4.82
N PRO A 11 -8.57 5.19 -4.37
CA PRO A 11 -8.56 3.73 -4.21
C PRO A 11 -8.36 2.97 -5.53
N ALA A 12 -8.70 3.58 -6.68
CA ALA A 12 -8.47 2.98 -8.00
C ALA A 12 -6.99 2.95 -8.41
N SER A 13 -6.11 3.64 -7.65
CA SER A 13 -4.67 3.66 -7.89
C SER A 13 -3.90 2.58 -7.10
N SER A 14 -4.62 1.66 -6.48
CA SER A 14 -4.04 0.51 -5.77
C SER A 14 -3.26 -0.38 -6.75
N ILE A 15 -2.03 -0.72 -6.37
CA ILE A 15 -1.10 -1.56 -7.15
C ILE A 15 -0.78 -2.88 -6.42
N ALA A 16 -1.46 -3.15 -5.30
CA ALA A 16 -1.36 -4.38 -4.53
C ALA A 16 -2.72 -4.70 -3.91
N ALA A 17 -3.09 -5.98 -3.78
CA ALA A 17 -4.32 -6.34 -3.10
C ALA A 17 -4.30 -5.87 -1.62
N PRO A 18 -5.26 -5.03 -1.16
CA PRO A 18 -5.32 -4.58 0.22
C PRO A 18 -5.46 -5.77 1.18
N LYS A 19 -4.72 -5.75 2.29
CA LYS A 19 -4.77 -6.83 3.28
C LYS A 19 -5.08 -6.33 4.69
N PRO A 20 -5.85 -7.09 5.50
CA PRO A 20 -5.97 -6.79 6.91
C PRO A 20 -4.62 -6.92 7.62
N PHE A 21 -4.47 -6.23 8.74
CA PHE A 21 -3.33 -6.44 9.62
C PHE A 21 -3.48 -7.78 10.34
N ARG A 22 -2.34 -8.43 10.58
CA ARG A 22 -2.24 -9.59 11.46
C ARG A 22 -2.32 -9.15 12.93
N SER A 23 -2.42 -10.11 13.83
CA SER A 23 -2.51 -9.88 15.29
C SER A 23 -1.30 -9.17 15.88
N ASP A 24 -0.14 -9.25 15.24
CA ASP A 24 1.10 -8.53 15.58
C ASP A 24 1.18 -7.13 14.95
N GLY A 25 0.12 -6.68 14.26
CA GLY A 25 0.06 -5.35 13.63
C GLY A 25 0.77 -5.25 12.28
N THR A 26 1.27 -6.37 11.73
CA THR A 26 1.98 -6.38 10.43
C THR A 26 1.04 -6.72 9.27
N ALA A 27 1.42 -6.30 8.06
CA ALA A 27 0.78 -6.71 6.80
C ALA A 27 1.83 -6.90 5.71
N SER A 28 1.61 -7.86 4.81
CA SER A 28 2.54 -8.16 3.70
C SER A 28 1.83 -7.99 2.37
N LEU A 29 2.14 -6.91 1.66
CA LEU A 29 1.56 -6.54 0.38
C LEU A 29 2.52 -6.94 -0.74
N LEU A 30 2.00 -7.64 -1.74
CA LEU A 30 2.76 -8.05 -2.93
C LEU A 30 2.34 -7.16 -4.08
N VAL A 31 3.31 -6.53 -4.74
CA VAL A 31 3.11 -5.89 -6.04
C VAL A 31 3.48 -6.93 -7.09
N GLU A 32 2.47 -7.43 -7.81
CA GLU A 32 2.66 -8.50 -8.81
C GLU A 32 3.26 -7.97 -10.12
N ASN A 33 3.07 -6.68 -10.40
CA ASN A 33 3.59 -6.05 -11.61
C ASN A 33 5.06 -5.63 -11.42
N GLU A 34 5.97 -6.39 -12.05
CA GLU A 34 7.41 -6.16 -12.00
C GLU A 34 7.83 -4.85 -12.70
N ASP A 35 7.05 -4.34 -13.66
CA ASP A 35 7.33 -3.06 -14.34
C ASP A 35 7.24 -1.85 -13.40
N LEU A 36 6.64 -2.02 -12.22
CA LEU A 36 6.53 -0.98 -11.21
C LEU A 36 7.75 -0.90 -10.30
N ALA A 37 8.74 -1.78 -10.43
CA ALA A 37 9.97 -1.68 -9.65
C ALA A 37 10.65 -0.30 -9.86
N GLY A 38 11.03 0.35 -8.75
CA GLY A 38 11.59 1.70 -8.76
C GLY A 38 10.57 2.83 -8.84
N TYR A 39 9.27 2.54 -8.98
CA TYR A 39 8.24 3.58 -9.02
C TYR A 39 7.93 4.10 -7.61
N ALA A 40 7.71 5.42 -7.53
CA ALA A 40 7.20 6.06 -6.34
C ALA A 40 5.77 5.59 -6.05
N ALA A 41 5.53 5.20 -4.81
CA ALA A 41 4.24 4.75 -4.32
C ALA A 41 4.01 5.23 -2.89
N VAL A 42 2.84 4.96 -2.35
CA VAL A 42 2.46 5.32 -0.99
C VAL A 42 1.80 4.11 -0.33
N VAL A 43 2.35 3.69 0.81
CA VAL A 43 1.67 2.74 1.69
C VAL A 43 0.58 3.51 2.43
N VAL A 44 -0.65 3.01 2.42
CA VAL A 44 -1.77 3.61 3.12
C VAL A 44 -2.37 2.65 4.15
N VAL A 45 -2.80 3.19 5.28
CA VAL A 45 -3.55 2.50 6.32
C VAL A 45 -4.99 2.95 6.24
N LEU A 46 -5.92 2.01 6.17
CA LEU A 46 -7.35 2.26 6.03
C LEU A 46 -8.12 1.73 7.24
N ASP A 47 -9.19 2.41 7.63
CA ASP A 47 -10.18 1.88 8.58
C ASP A 47 -11.11 0.84 7.92
N GLU A 48 -12.08 0.32 8.67
CA GLU A 48 -13.06 -0.66 8.17
C GLU A 48 -14.01 -0.09 7.10
N SER A 49 -14.17 1.23 7.04
CA SER A 49 -14.97 1.93 6.02
C SER A 49 -14.17 2.26 4.76
N GLY A 50 -12.86 1.97 4.73
CA GLY A 50 -11.95 2.34 3.65
C GLY A 50 -11.43 3.78 3.74
N THR A 51 -11.65 4.47 4.86
CA THR A 51 -11.13 5.81 5.13
C THR A 51 -9.63 5.76 5.37
N LEU A 52 -8.89 6.68 4.79
CA LEU A 52 -7.44 6.80 5.00
C LEU A 52 -7.12 7.33 6.40
N LEU A 53 -6.42 6.52 7.20
CA LEU A 53 -5.97 6.86 8.56
C LEU A 53 -4.54 7.38 8.60
N ALA A 54 -3.66 6.78 7.79
CA ALA A 54 -2.24 7.16 7.69
C ALA A 54 -1.68 6.82 6.31
N GLN A 55 -0.56 7.46 5.96
CA GLN A 55 0.14 7.22 4.70
C GLN A 55 1.65 7.45 4.84
N MET A 56 2.45 6.72 4.06
CA MET A 56 3.91 6.85 4.01
C MET A 56 4.41 6.64 2.58
N ALA A 57 5.24 7.57 2.09
CA ALA A 57 5.87 7.45 0.78
C ALA A 57 6.87 6.28 0.77
N THR A 58 6.94 5.57 -0.35
CA THR A 58 7.85 4.44 -0.56
C THR A 58 8.22 4.31 -2.04
N VAL A 59 9.14 3.39 -2.35
CA VAL A 59 9.51 2.99 -3.70
C VAL A 59 9.30 1.48 -3.82
N VAL A 60 8.59 1.04 -4.85
CA VAL A 60 8.37 -0.40 -5.08
C VAL A 60 9.70 -1.10 -5.33
N GLY A 61 10.00 -2.14 -4.55
CA GLY A 61 11.29 -2.83 -4.62
C GLY A 61 12.49 -2.00 -4.16
N GLY A 62 12.27 -0.87 -3.48
CA GLY A 62 13.33 -0.04 -2.90
C GLY A 62 14.03 -0.73 -1.72
N THR A 63 15.29 -0.37 -1.48
CA THR A 63 16.16 -1.01 -0.47
C THR A 63 16.41 -0.13 0.75
N GLU A 64 15.39 0.62 1.18
CA GLU A 64 15.48 1.74 2.15
C GLU A 64 15.97 3.07 1.53
#